data_AF-A0A8I2FSI3-F1
#
_entry.id   AF-A0A8I2FSI3-F1
#
_cell.length_a   1.000
_cell.length_b   1.000
_cell.length_c   1.000
_cell.angle_alpha   90.00
_cell.angle_beta   90.00
_cell.angle_gamma   90.00
#
_symmetry.space_group_name_H-M   'P 1'
#
loop_
_entity.id
_entity.type
_entity.pdbx_description
1 polymer ?
#
loop_
_entity_poly.entity_id
_entity_poly.type
_entity_poly.pdbx_seq_one_letter_code
_entity_poly.pdbx_strand_id
1 'polypeptide(L)' 'SVPGVFMVWLVAGILTFFGALVCAEMASIFTQTGGVYVFLRESFSPSVGFLWGWAMFWSIHSGIIAAIAVI' A
#
# COMPACT_ATOMS: atom_id res chain seq x y z
N SER A 1 -1.71 7.81 28.20
CA SER A 1 -2.32 9.13 28.51
C SER A 1 -3.04 9.63 27.26
N VAL A 2 -4.27 10.13 27.41
CA VAL A 2 -5.14 10.58 26.28
C VAL A 2 -4.45 11.57 25.31
N PRO A 3 -3.61 12.53 25.77
CA PRO A 3 -2.87 13.42 24.87
C PRO A 3 -1.87 12.71 23.94
N GLY A 4 -1.26 11.62 24.40
CA GLY A 4 -0.32 10.84 23.58
C GLY A 4 -1.01 10.19 22.38
N VAL A 5 -2.28 9.81 22.51
CA VAL A 5 -3.07 9.22 21.41
C VAL A 5 -3.29 10.25 20.30
N PHE A 6 -3.66 11.49 20.66
CA PHE A 6 -3.82 12.56 19.68
C PHE A 6 -2.51 12.90 18.97
N MET A 7 -1.39 12.88 19.68
CA MET A 7 -0.08 13.15 19.08
C MET A 7 0.32 12.06 18.07
N VAL A 8 0.06 10.78 18.38
CA VAL A 8 0.29 9.67 17.45
C VAL A 8 -0.57 9.81 16.20
N TRP A 9 -1.86 10.14 16.35
CA TRP A 9 -2.75 10.36 15.21
C TRP A 9 -2.31 11.52 14.32
N LEU A 10 -1.85 12.61 14.93
CA LEU A 10 -1.36 13.77 14.20
C LEU A 10 -0.11 13.40 13.39
N VAL A 11 0.86 12.72 14.01
CA VAL A 11 2.07 12.25 13.32
C VAL A 11 1.74 11.24 12.22
N ALA A 12 0.84 10.28 12.49
CA ALA A 12 0.40 9.30 11.50
C ALA A 12 -0.32 9.98 10.31
N GLY A 13 -1.13 11.00 10.56
CA GLY A 13 -1.81 11.79 9.53
C GLY A 13 -0.82 12.56 8.65
N ILE A 14 0.17 13.21 9.26
CA ILE A 14 1.24 13.91 8.53
C ILE A 14 2.05 12.92 7.68
N LEU A 15 2.45 11.78 8.25
CA LEU A 15 3.18 10.75 7.53
C LEU A 15 2.38 10.23 6.33
N THR A 16 1.08 9.99 6.52
CA THR A 16 0.18 9.54 5.46
C THR A 16 0.01 10.59 4.37
N PHE A 17 -0.05 11.88 4.73
CA PHE A 17 -0.14 12.98 3.78
C PHE A 17 1.11 13.04 2.89
N PHE A 18 2.31 12.95 3.47
CA PHE A 18 3.55 12.87 2.68
C PHE A 18 3.59 11.63 1.80
N GLY A 19 3.16 10.47 2.32
CA GLY A 19 3.05 9.24 1.54
C GLY A 19 2.10 9.39 0.34
N ALA A 20 0.96 10.05 0.52
CA ALA A 20 0.01 10.32 -0.54
C ALA A 20 0.60 11.22 -1.64
N LEU A 21 1.39 12.24 -1.28
CA LEU A 21 2.08 13.09 -2.24
C LEU A 21 3.10 12.30 -3.07
N VAL A 22 3.90 11.44 -2.45
CA VAL A 22 4.84 10.56 -3.17
C VAL A 22 4.09 9.61 -4.12
N CYS A 23 2.99 9.02 -3.66
CA CYS A 23 2.15 8.19 -4.51
C CYS A 23 1.54 8.97 -5.68
N ALA A 24 1.18 10.24 -5.48
CA ALA A 24 0.64 11.10 -6.53
C ALA A 24 1.69 11.40 -7.62
N GLU A 25 2.93 11.69 -7.23
CA GLU A 25 4.06 11.86 -8.16
C GLU A 25 4.37 10.57 -8.91
N MET A 26 4.37 9.41 -8.24
CA MET A 26 4.55 8.13 -8.93
C MET A 26 3.40 7.82 -9.89
N ALA A 27 2.15 8.13 -9.51
CA ALA A 27 0.98 7.93 -10.37
C ALA A 27 0.99 8.85 -11.60
N SER A 28 1.61 10.03 -11.53
CA SER A 28 1.75 10.93 -12.69
C SER A 28 2.85 10.46 -13.65
N ILE A 29 3.93 9.87 -13.13
CA ILE A 29 5.05 9.33 -13.92
C ILE A 29 4.66 8.00 -14.59
N PHE A 30 4.01 7.09 -13.85
CA PHE A 30 3.64 5.77 -14.33
C PHE A 30 2.14 5.72 -14.65
N THR A 31 1.79 6.13 -15.87
CA THR A 31 0.40 6.17 -16.37
C THR A 31 -0.18 4.80 -16.75
N GLN A 32 0.58 3.71 -16.56
CA GLN A 32 0.12 2.35 -16.88
C GLN A 32 -0.85 1.84 -15.81
N THR A 33 -1.90 1.15 -16.25
CA THR A 33 -2.87 0.51 -15.35
C THR A 33 -2.22 -0.63 -14.57
N GLY A 34 -2.26 -0.55 -13.23
CA GLY A 34 -1.74 -1.59 -12.35
C GLY A 34 -1.20 -1.08 -11.00
N GLY A 35 -1.18 0.24 -10.79
CA GLY A 35 -0.91 0.86 -9.48
C GLY A 35 0.47 0.51 -8.93
N VAL A 36 0.54 0.17 -7.65
CA VAL A 36 1.81 -0.09 -6.93
C VAL A 36 2.60 -1.26 -7.53
N TYR A 37 1.93 -2.23 -8.18
CA TYR A 37 2.63 -3.29 -8.91
C TYR A 37 3.49 -2.74 -10.05
N VAL A 38 2.94 -1.81 -10.83
CA VAL A 38 3.65 -1.17 -11.96
C VAL A 38 4.84 -0.36 -11.43
N PHE A 39 4.64 0.38 -10.33
CA PHE A 39 5.69 1.18 -9.71
C PHE A 39 6.91 0.32 -9.34
N LEU A 40 6.67 -0.83 -8.71
CA LEU A 40 7.73 -1.76 -8.28
C LEU A 40 8.34 -2.53 -9.45
N ARG A 41 7.53 -2.92 -10.44
CA ARG A 41 8.00 -3.60 -11.64
C ARG A 41 8.95 -2.71 -12.45
N GLU A 42 8.59 -1.45 -12.65
CA GLU A 42 9.32 -0.52 -13.50
C GLU A 42 10.56 0.05 -12.79
N SER A 43 10.51 0.27 -11.47
CA SER A 43 11.62 0.89 -10.73
C SER A 43 12.68 -0.09 -10.24
N PHE A 44 12.31 -1.34 -9.93
CA PHE A 44 13.23 -2.32 -9.32
C PHE A 44 13.53 -3.50 -10.24
N SER A 45 12.52 -4.32 -10.54
CA SER A 45 12.65 -5.52 -11.38
C SER A 45 11.29 -6.23 -11.47
N PRO A 46 11.00 -6.99 -12.54
CA PRO A 46 9.83 -7.86 -12.63
C PRO A 46 9.68 -8.84 -11.44
N SER A 47 10.79 -9.28 -10.85
CA SER A 47 10.81 -10.18 -9.70
C SER A 47 10.20 -9.55 -8.44
N VAL A 48 10.44 -8.25 -8.21
CA VAL A 48 9.92 -7.50 -7.06
C VAL A 48 8.42 -7.24 -7.22
N GLY A 49 7.96 -6.97 -8.44
CA GLY A 49 6.52 -6.89 -8.75
C GLY A 49 5.81 -8.20 -8.42
N PHE A 50 6.39 -9.35 -8.79
CA PHE A 50 5.84 -10.67 -8.47
C PHE A 50 5.76 -10.92 -6.95
N LEU A 51 6.85 -10.64 -6.22
CA LEU A 51 6.89 -10.74 -4.76
C LEU A 51 5.83 -9.88 -4.08
N TRP A 52 5.59 -8.66 -4.58
CA TRP A 52 4.56 -7.78 -4.05
C TRP A 52 3.15 -8.35 -4.27
N GLY A 53 2.85 -8.83 -5.47
CA GLY A 53 1.57 -9.50 -5.76
C GLY A 53 1.37 -10.76 -4.91
N TRP A 54 2.43 -11.54 -4.73
CA TRP A 54 2.44 -12.73 -3.86
C TRP A 54 2.19 -12.37 -2.39
N ALA A 55 2.88 -11.34 -1.86
CA ALA A 55 2.66 -10.88 -0.49
C ALA A 55 1.24 -10.34 -0.27
N MET A 56 0.68 -9.61 -1.25
CA MET A 56 -0.69 -9.12 -1.19
C MET A 56 -1.72 -10.26 -1.17
N PHE A 57 -1.50 -11.31 -1.93
CA PHE A 57 -2.34 -12.49 -1.94
C PHE A 57 -2.45 -13.11 -0.53
N TRP A 58 -1.32 -13.27 0.15
CA TRP A 58 -1.28 -13.81 1.51
C TRP A 58 -1.81 -12.86 2.58
N SER A 59 -1.62 -11.55 2.43
CA SER A 59 -1.95 -10.60 3.51
C SER A 59 -3.35 -10.02 3.41
N ILE A 60 -3.79 -9.60 2.22
CA ILE A 60 -5.06 -8.87 2.04
C ILE A 60 -6.18 -9.85 1.69
N HIS A 61 -5.89 -10.79 0.78
CA HIS A 61 -6.92 -11.72 0.33
C HIS A 61 -7.23 -12.81 1.35
N SER A 62 -6.28 -13.20 2.21
CA SER A 62 -6.54 -14.20 3.26
C SER A 62 -7.65 -13.77 4.22
N GLY A 63 -7.69 -12.48 4.60
CA GLY A 63 -8.74 -11.94 5.46
C GLY A 63 -10.12 -11.99 4.80
N ILE A 64 -10.20 -11.63 3.52
CA ILE A 64 -11.45 -11.70 2.75
C ILE A 64 -11.88 -13.16 2.53
N ILE A 65 -10.94 -14.06 2.19
CA ILE A 65 -11.19 -15.49 1.99
C ILE A 65 -11.68 -16.15 3.29
N ALA A 66 -11.09 -15.80 4.44
CA ALA A 66 -11.54 -16.27 5.74
C ALA A 66 -12.95 -15.75 6.07
N ALA A 67 -13.24 -14.48 5.77
CA ALA A 67 -14.56 -13.90 6.00
C ALA A 67 -15.65 -14.55 5.12
N ILE A 68 -15.40 -14.77 3.82
CA ILE A 68 -16.37 -15.42 2.92
C ILE A 68 -16.56 -16.90 3.24
N ALA A 69 -15.55 -17.60 3.78
CA ALA A 69 -15.64 -19.02 4.10
C ALA A 69 -16.48 -19.29 5.36
N VAL A 70 -16.70 -18.27 6.19
CA VAL A 70 -17.49 -18.35 7.43
C VAL A 70 -18.98 -18.02 7.18
N ILE A 71 -19.30 -17.34 6.09
CA ILE A 71 -20.68 -17.01 5.65
C ILE A 71 -21.24 -18.19 4.85
#